data_AF-A0A7C5FN94-F1
#
_entry.id   AF-A0A7C5FN94-F1
#
_cell.length_a   1.000
_cell.length_b   1.000
_cell.length_c   1.000
_cell.angle_alpha   90.00
_cell.angle_beta   90.00
_cell.angle_gamma   90.00
#
_symmetry.space_group_name_H-M   'P 1'
#
loop_
_entity.id
_entity.type
_entity.pdbx_description
1 polymer ?
#
loop_
_entity_poly.entity_id
_entity_poly.type
_entity_poly.pdbx_seq_one_letter_code
_entity_poly.pdbx_strand_id
1 'polypeptide(L)'
;MARAEGILRLLLVDDSLTDADIITNNLRGAGHAVRASRYDALAEIEQVLTSQSWDLVICRDSVATIPPRELLTLIQRLGRDIPCIVLASDQESIEGLFATGPQDVIEFGSNKHLQFAVERELQNLFMRRLSRRNERALRESEKRSRLLLESSRDAVAYMHEG
;
A
#
# COMPACT_ATOMS: atom_id res chain seq x y z
N MET A 1 11.71 11.04 12.30
CA MET A 1 10.62 10.54 11.43
C MET A 1 10.82 9.05 11.25
N ALA A 2 9.79 8.25 11.51
CA ALA A 2 9.89 6.79 11.52
C ALA A 2 10.14 6.28 10.09
N ARG A 3 11.41 6.11 9.73
CA ARG A 3 11.78 5.34 8.54
C ARG A 3 11.19 3.96 8.71
N ALA A 4 10.45 3.47 7.72
CA ALA A 4 10.09 2.06 7.69
C ALA A 4 11.41 1.26 7.62
N GLU A 5 11.80 0.66 8.74
CA GLU A 5 12.88 -0.33 8.80
C GLU A 5 12.43 -1.56 8.00
N GLY A 6 12.59 -1.49 6.67
CA GLY A 6 12.07 -2.51 5.79
C GLY A 6 12.36 -2.23 4.32
N ILE A 7 12.37 -3.31 3.54
CA ILE A 7 12.49 -3.25 2.09
C ILE A 7 11.17 -2.73 1.52
N LEU A 8 11.21 -1.61 0.79
CA LEU A 8 10.07 -1.07 0.05
C LEU A 8 9.78 -1.98 -1.14
N ARG A 9 8.65 -2.67 -1.13
CA ARG A 9 8.19 -3.49 -2.26
C ARG A 9 7.40 -2.61 -3.23
N LEU A 10 8.01 -2.33 -4.38
CA LEU A 10 7.49 -1.42 -5.39
C LEU A 10 7.05 -2.17 -6.65
N LEU A 11 5.78 -2.05 -7.01
CA LEU A 11 5.27 -2.53 -8.30
C LEU A 11 5.31 -1.35 -9.28
N LEU A 12 6.07 -1.50 -10.36
CA LEU A 12 6.15 -0.52 -11.44
C LEU A 12 5.32 -1.01 -12.63
N VAL A 13 4.43 -0.17 -13.11
CA VAL A 13 3.72 -0.38 -14.37
C VAL A 13 4.30 0.58 -15.38
N ASP A 14 5.18 0.04 -16.22
CA ASP A 14 5.98 0.78 -17.19
C ASP A 14 6.37 -0.17 -18.33
N ASP A 15 6.39 0.29 -19.57
CA ASP A 15 6.89 -0.45 -20.74
C ASP A 15 8.40 -0.21 -20.96
N SER A 16 8.96 0.84 -20.34
CA SER A 16 10.38 1.18 -20.38
C SER A 16 11.14 0.61 -19.18
N LEU A 17 12.12 -0.26 -19.45
CA LEU A 17 13.08 -0.72 -18.44
C LEU A 17 13.93 0.44 -17.89
N THR A 18 14.32 1.37 -18.76
CA THR A 18 15.16 2.51 -18.39
C THR A 18 14.44 3.44 -17.42
N ASP A 19 13.18 3.77 -17.68
CA ASP A 19 12.40 4.67 -16.84
C ASP A 19 12.11 4.03 -15.48
N ALA A 20 11.81 2.73 -15.47
CA ALA A 20 11.66 1.95 -14.25
C ALA A 20 12.92 1.96 -13.37
N ASP A 21 14.10 1.87 -13.98
CA ASP A 21 15.39 1.98 -13.27
C ASP A 21 15.65 3.39 -12.74
N ILE A 22 15.29 4.44 -13.50
CA ILE A 22 15.39 5.84 -13.06
C ILE A 22 14.53 6.06 -11.81
N ILE A 23 13.27 5.61 -11.83
CA ILE A 23 12.34 5.71 -10.69
C ILE A 23 12.91 4.95 -9.48
N THR A 24 13.39 3.73 -9.70
CA THR A 24 13.94 2.90 -8.63
C THR A 24 15.19 3.53 -8.00
N ASN A 25 16.11 4.05 -8.82
CA ASN A 25 17.33 4.69 -8.35
C ASN A 25 17.04 6.02 -7.64
N ASN A 26 16.03 6.76 -8.08
CA ASN A 26 15.58 7.95 -7.38
C ASN A 26 15.14 7.64 -5.95
N LEU A 27 14.30 6.62 -5.77
CA LEU A 27 13.80 6.22 -4.45
C LEU A 27 14.90 5.63 -3.57
N ARG A 28 15.88 4.92 -4.15
CA ARG A 28 17.10 4.51 -3.43
C ARG A 28 17.93 5.70 -2.98
N GLY A 29 18.09 6.71 -3.83
CA GLY A 29 18.79 7.96 -3.51
C GLY A 29 18.12 8.74 -2.38
N ALA A 30 16.79 8.63 -2.24
CA ALA A 30 16.03 9.18 -1.11
C ALA A 30 16.18 8.36 0.20
N GLY A 31 16.92 7.25 0.18
CA GLY A 31 17.22 6.42 1.35
C GLY A 31 16.27 5.24 1.55
N HIS A 32 15.43 4.89 0.58
CA HIS A 32 14.60 3.68 0.64
C HIS A 32 15.36 2.44 0.16
N ALA A 33 15.23 1.32 0.88
CA ALA A 33 15.70 0.02 0.40
C ALA A 33 14.69 -0.57 -0.58
N VAL A 34 14.77 -0.22 -1.87
CA VAL A 34 13.73 -0.57 -2.87
C VAL A 34 13.97 -1.92 -3.54
N ARG A 35 12.96 -2.80 -3.47
CA ARG A 35 12.81 -3.98 -4.32
C ARG A 35 11.66 -3.74 -5.30
N ALA A 36 12.03 -3.27 -6.49
CA ALA A 36 11.09 -3.00 -7.56
C ALA A 36 10.84 -4.24 -8.43
N SER A 37 9.66 -4.36 -9.01
CA SER A 37 9.39 -5.27 -10.13
C SER A 37 8.49 -4.57 -11.13
N ARG A 38 8.88 -4.62 -12.41
CA ARG A 38 8.18 -4.00 -13.53
C ARG A 38 7.23 -5.00 -14.19
N TYR A 39 6.05 -4.54 -14.54
CA TYR A 39 5.05 -5.30 -15.30
C TYR A 39 4.41 -4.41 -16.36
N ASP A 40 4.07 -4.99 -17.51
CA ASP A 40 3.41 -4.32 -18.65
C ASP A 40 2.13 -5.05 -19.09
N ALA A 41 1.75 -6.12 -18.38
CA ALA A 41 0.52 -6.89 -18.61
C ALA A 41 -0.38 -6.94 -17.36
N LEU A 42 -1.66 -6.59 -17.52
CA LEU A 42 -2.63 -6.54 -16.42
C LEU A 42 -2.86 -7.90 -15.75
N ALA A 43 -2.82 -8.99 -16.52
CA ALA A 43 -2.97 -10.35 -16.00
C ALA A 43 -1.83 -10.75 -15.05
N GLU A 44 -0.59 -10.34 -15.36
CA GLU A 44 0.56 -10.58 -14.49
C GLU A 44 0.44 -9.75 -13.20
N ILE A 45 0.01 -8.49 -13.32
CA ILE A 45 -0.23 -7.60 -12.18
C ILE A 45 -1.26 -8.21 -11.22
N GLU A 46 -2.37 -8.74 -11.73
CA GLU A 46 -3.38 -9.41 -10.91
C GLU A 46 -2.80 -10.61 -10.14
N GLN A 47 -1.98 -11.43 -10.79
CA GLN A 47 -1.34 -12.58 -10.15
C GLN A 47 -0.40 -12.14 -9.03
N VAL A 48 0.44 -11.14 -9.26
CA VAL A 48 1.43 -10.68 -8.26
C VAL A 48 0.82 -9.86 -7.14
N LEU A 49 -0.27 -9.13 -7.40
CA LEU A 49 -1.06 -8.47 -6.34
C LEU A 49 -1.78 -9.50 -5.46
N THR A 50 -2.00 -10.71 -5.96
CA THR A 50 -2.64 -11.80 -5.21
C THR A 50 -1.63 -12.63 -4.42
N SER A 51 -0.46 -12.90 -4.98
CA SER A 51 0.56 -13.79 -4.40
C SER A 51 1.39 -13.14 -3.29
N GLN A 52 1.61 -11.83 -3.34
CA GLN A 52 2.47 -11.14 -2.38
C GLN A 52 1.96 -9.77 -1.97
N SER A 53 2.46 -9.28 -0.84
CA SER A 53 2.19 -7.92 -0.37
C SER A 53 3.10 -6.91 -1.05
N TRP A 54 2.50 -5.80 -1.48
CA TRP A 54 3.18 -4.62 -2.00
C TRP A 54 2.93 -3.42 -1.08
N ASP A 55 3.82 -2.44 -1.15
CA ASP A 55 3.73 -1.23 -0.34
C ASP A 55 3.41 0.00 -1.20
N LEU A 56 3.75 -0.04 -2.48
CA LEU A 56 3.49 1.04 -3.42
C LEU A 56 3.33 0.51 -4.84
N VAL A 57 2.39 1.08 -5.58
CA VAL A 57 2.29 0.95 -7.04
C VAL A 57 2.60 2.30 -7.66
N ILE A 58 3.46 2.31 -8.69
CA ILE A 58 3.65 3.46 -9.56
C ILE A 58 3.29 3.05 -10.98
N CYS A 59 2.40 3.82 -11.61
CA CYS A 59 1.92 3.54 -12.96
C CYS A 59 2.25 4.69 -13.90
N ARG A 60 2.82 4.38 -15.06
CA ARG A 60 2.89 5.33 -16.17
C ARG A 60 1.55 5.39 -16.89
N ASP A 61 1.11 6.60 -17.22
CA ASP A 61 -0.04 6.83 -18.10
C ASP A 61 0.26 6.50 -19.57
N SER A 62 1.53 6.50 -19.96
CA SER A 62 2.00 6.21 -21.31
C SER A 62 1.91 4.72 -21.69
N VAL A 63 1.68 3.83 -20.72
CA VAL A 63 1.55 2.38 -20.97
C VAL A 63 0.18 2.08 -21.54
N ALA A 64 0.09 2.04 -22.87
CA ALA A 64 -1.16 1.87 -23.59
C ALA A 64 -1.91 0.56 -23.26
N THR A 65 -1.18 -0.48 -22.87
CA THR A 65 -1.76 -1.78 -22.49
C THR A 65 -2.46 -1.76 -21.13
N ILE A 66 -2.14 -0.78 -20.27
CA ILE A 66 -2.66 -0.71 -18.90
C ILE A 66 -3.04 0.75 -18.57
N PRO A 67 -4.26 1.17 -18.89
CA PRO A 67 -4.75 2.48 -18.49
C PRO A 67 -4.77 2.60 -16.94
N PRO A 68 -4.35 3.75 -16.36
CA PRO A 68 -4.33 3.93 -14.91
C PRO A 68 -5.66 3.63 -14.20
N ARG A 69 -6.79 3.94 -14.87
CA ARG A 69 -8.15 3.63 -14.39
C ARG A 69 -8.37 2.13 -14.20
N GLU A 70 -7.91 1.30 -15.14
CA GLU A 70 -8.08 -0.15 -15.07
C GLU A 70 -7.23 -0.74 -13.94
N LEU A 71 -5.99 -0.27 -13.79
CA LEU A 71 -5.11 -0.67 -12.70
C LEU A 71 -5.70 -0.32 -11.32
N LEU A 72 -6.21 0.90 -11.14
CA LEU A 72 -6.85 1.33 -9.89
C LEU A 72 -8.10 0.49 -9.59
N THR A 73 -8.91 0.21 -10.62
CA THR A 73 -10.10 -0.64 -10.49
C THR A 73 -9.72 -2.06 -10.08
N LEU A 74 -8.63 -2.61 -10.64
CA LEU A 74 -8.10 -3.93 -10.27
C LEU A 74 -7.67 -3.96 -8.80
N ILE A 75 -6.88 -2.98 -8.34
CA ILE A 75 -6.42 -2.89 -6.94
C ILE A 75 -7.62 -2.82 -5.98
N GLN A 76 -8.61 -2.00 -6.33
CA GLN A 76 -9.85 -1.86 -5.54
C GLN A 76 -10.64 -3.18 -5.50
N ARG A 77 -10.81 -3.85 -6.65
CA ARG A 77 -11.53 -5.13 -6.76
C ARG A 77 -10.87 -6.23 -5.92
N LEU A 78 -9.54 -6.26 -5.87
CA LEU A 78 -8.77 -7.20 -5.05
C LEU A 78 -8.79 -6.85 -3.54
N GLY A 79 -9.37 -5.71 -3.15
CA GLY A 79 -9.46 -5.27 -1.76
C GLY A 79 -8.10 -5.00 -1.12
N ARG A 80 -7.08 -4.70 -1.94
CA ARG A 80 -5.71 -4.47 -1.46
C ARG A 80 -5.56 -3.01 -1.02
N ASP A 81 -5.08 -2.80 0.20
CA ASP A 81 -4.68 -1.48 0.70
C ASP A 81 -3.24 -1.20 0.26
N ILE A 82 -3.10 -0.75 -1.00
CA ILE A 82 -1.82 -0.37 -1.60
C ILE A 82 -2.04 0.98 -2.28
N PRO A 83 -1.27 2.03 -1.93
CA PRO A 83 -1.32 3.31 -2.64
C PRO A 83 -0.79 3.15 -4.07
N CYS A 84 -1.41 3.87 -4.99
CA CYS A 84 -1.08 3.94 -6.41
C CYS A 84 -0.84 5.40 -6.80
N ILE A 85 0.38 5.69 -7.24
CA ILE A 85 0.79 6.98 -7.78
C ILE A 85 0.83 6.85 -9.30
N VAL A 86 0.23 7.80 -10.01
CA VAL A 86 0.29 7.86 -11.47
C VAL A 86 1.33 8.87 -11.88
N LEU A 87 2.24 8.46 -12.75
CA LEU A 87 3.23 9.32 -13.38
C LEU A 87 2.72 9.75 -14.75
N ALA A 88 2.38 11.02 -14.86
CA ALA A 88 1.89 11.65 -16.09
C ALA A 88 3.04 11.90 -17.06
N SER A 89 2.82 11.60 -18.33
CA SER A 89 3.79 11.77 -19.41
C SER A 89 3.96 13.23 -19.80
N ASP A 90 2.91 14.02 -19.64
CA ASP A 90 2.86 15.46 -19.91
C ASP A 90 1.97 16.19 -18.90
N GLN A 91 2.04 17.52 -18.88
CA GLN A 91 1.23 18.33 -17.98
C GLN A 91 -0.26 18.34 -18.36
N GLU A 92 -0.59 18.13 -19.64
CA GLU A 92 -1.96 18.20 -20.17
C GLU A 92 -2.80 16.98 -19.75
N SER A 93 -2.17 15.80 -19.60
CA SER A 93 -2.84 14.58 -19.13
C SER A 93 -3.21 14.59 -17.64
N ILE A 94 -2.53 15.41 -16.83
CA ILE A 94 -2.68 15.41 -15.36
C ILE A 94 -4.13 15.60 -14.91
N GLU A 95 -4.85 16.55 -15.51
CA GLU A 95 -6.24 16.85 -15.14
C GLU A 95 -7.16 15.65 -15.37
N GLY A 96 -6.99 14.95 -16.51
CA GLY A 96 -7.74 13.75 -16.83
C GLY A 96 -7.42 12.57 -15.90
N LEU A 97 -6.17 12.48 -15.42
CA LEU A 97 -5.71 11.43 -14.51
C LEU A 97 -6.26 11.60 -13.09
N PHE A 98 -6.51 12.81 -12.60
CA PHE A 98 -7.18 12.98 -11.30
C PHE A 98 -8.57 12.36 -11.28
N ALA A 99 -9.30 12.39 -12.41
CA ALA A 99 -10.61 11.77 -12.54
C ALA A 99 -10.59 10.23 -12.52
N THR A 100 -9.40 9.59 -12.50
CA THR A 100 -9.28 8.13 -12.34
C THR A 100 -9.18 7.70 -10.88
N GLY A 101 -9.03 8.64 -9.94
CA GLY A 101 -8.97 8.37 -8.49
C GLY A 101 -7.65 7.79 -7.94
N PRO A 102 -6.45 8.14 -8.44
CA PRO A 102 -5.20 7.72 -7.81
C PRO A 102 -4.97 8.44 -6.47
N GLN A 103 -4.01 7.97 -5.68
CA GLN A 103 -3.57 8.69 -4.47
C GLN A 103 -2.78 9.97 -4.81
N ASP A 104 -2.06 9.97 -5.92
CA ASP A 104 -1.37 11.15 -6.44
C ASP A 104 -1.16 11.06 -7.96
N VAL A 105 -1.04 12.21 -8.61
CA VAL A 105 -0.67 12.34 -10.03
C VAL A 105 0.51 13.29 -10.11
N ILE A 106 1.62 12.80 -10.68
CA ILE A 106 2.90 13.51 -10.69
C ILE A 106 3.47 13.50 -12.09
N GLU A 107 3.94 14.63 -12.60
CA GLU A 107 4.65 14.69 -13.87
C GLU A 107 5.93 13.83 -13.82
N PHE A 108 6.16 13.02 -14.85
CA PHE A 108 7.38 12.24 -14.96
C PHE A 108 8.62 13.15 -14.98
N GLY A 109 9.63 12.80 -14.19
CA GLY A 109 10.83 13.63 -14.01
C GLY A 109 10.75 14.62 -12.83
N SER A 110 9.57 14.86 -12.25
CA SER A 110 9.41 15.64 -11.01
C SER A 110 9.86 14.87 -9.77
N ASN A 111 11.16 14.58 -9.71
CA ASN A 111 11.82 13.74 -8.72
C ASN A 111 11.54 14.12 -7.25
N LYS A 112 11.58 15.42 -6.92
CA LYS A 112 11.30 15.88 -5.54
C LYS A 112 9.84 15.65 -5.16
N HIS A 113 8.93 15.85 -6.11
CA HIS A 113 7.50 15.64 -5.90
C HIS A 113 7.22 14.15 -5.69
N LEU A 114 7.82 13.29 -6.51
CA LEU A 114 7.73 11.84 -6.35
C LEU A 114 8.22 11.38 -4.98
N GLN A 115 9.40 11.84 -4.54
CA GLN A 115 9.95 11.49 -3.23
C GLN A 115 9.00 11.88 -2.08
N PHE A 116 8.50 13.11 -2.11
CA PHE A 116 7.55 13.61 -1.11
C PHE A 116 6.25 12.79 -1.08
N ALA A 117 5.67 12.54 -2.25
CA ALA A 117 4.43 11.77 -2.38
C ALA A 117 4.61 10.32 -1.91
N VAL A 118 5.73 9.68 -2.25
CA VAL A 118 6.05 8.33 -1.79
C VAL A 118 6.18 8.28 -0.28
N GLU A 119 6.90 9.20 0.35
CA GLU A 119 7.03 9.24 1.80
C GLU A 119 5.67 9.43 2.48
N ARG A 120 4.86 10.38 1.97
CA ARG A 120 3.50 10.64 2.45
C ARG A 120 2.63 9.40 2.37
N GLU A 121 2.61 8.71 1.22
CA GLU A 121 1.75 7.54 1.02
C GLU A 121 2.20 6.31 1.80
N LEU A 122 3.50 6.11 1.98
CA LEU A 122 4.03 5.04 2.83
C LEU A 122 3.68 5.29 4.31
N GLN A 123 3.76 6.54 4.77
CA GLN A 123 3.34 6.89 6.12
C GLN A 123 1.82 6.67 6.29
N ASN A 124 1.01 7.11 5.33
CA ASN A 124 -0.43 6.88 5.33
C ASN A 124 -0.77 5.39 5.39
N LEU A 125 -0.11 4.58 4.56
CA LEU A 125 -0.27 3.12 4.55
C LEU A 125 0.11 2.49 5.88
N PHE A 126 1.25 2.90 6.46
CA PHE A 126 1.70 2.42 7.76
C PHE A 126 0.66 2.73 8.85
N MET A 127 0.14 3.96 8.90
CA MET A 127 -0.87 4.36 9.87
C MET A 127 -2.18 3.57 9.71
N ARG A 128 -2.64 3.35 8.47
CA ARG A 128 -3.83 2.52 8.20
C ARG A 128 -3.63 1.07 8.66
N ARG A 129 -2.47 0.47 8.36
CA ARG A 129 -2.12 -0.90 8.78
C ARG A 129 -2.00 -1.02 10.30
N LEU A 130 -1.34 -0.05 10.95
CA LEU A 130 -1.18 0.00 12.41
C LEU A 130 -2.53 0.11 13.11
N SER A 131 -3.43 0.98 12.64
CA SER A 131 -4.78 1.14 13.17
C SER A 131 -5.56 -0.18 13.12
N ARG A 132 -5.60 -0.85 11.95
CA ARG A 132 -6.27 -2.15 11.80
C ARG A 132 -5.68 -3.22 12.72
N ARG A 133 -4.36 -3.23 12.93
CA ARG A 133 -3.68 -4.18 13.82
C ARG A 133 -4.07 -3.93 15.29
N ASN A 134 -4.03 -2.69 15.73
CA ASN A 134 -4.37 -2.31 17.10
C ASN A 134 -5.85 -2.61 17.40
N GLU A 135 -6.75 -2.33 16.45
CA GLU A 135 -8.17 -2.64 16.60
C GLU A 135 -8.42 -4.15 16.73
N ARG A 136 -7.72 -4.97 15.94
CA ARG A 136 -7.80 -6.44 16.08
C ARG A 136 -7.28 -6.92 17.43
N ALA A 137 -6.14 -6.40 17.87
CA ALA A 137 -5.55 -6.76 19.16
C ALA A 137 -6.47 -6.37 20.34
N LEU A 138 -7.10 -5.20 20.26
CA LEU A 138 -8.08 -4.76 21.26
C LEU A 138 -9.29 -5.71 21.31
N ARG A 139 -9.91 -6.00 20.16
CA ARG A 139 -11.06 -6.91 20.07
C ARG A 139 -10.74 -8.31 20.60
N GLU A 140 -9.55 -8.83 20.32
CA GLU A 140 -9.09 -10.13 20.83
C GLU A 140 -8.89 -10.12 22.35
N SER A 141 -8.32 -9.03 22.89
CA SER A 141 -8.16 -8.85 24.34
C SER A 141 -9.50 -8.77 25.06
N GLU A 142 -10.44 -7.98 24.53
CA GLU A 142 -11.79 -7.85 25.10
C GLU A 142 -12.56 -9.17 25.09
N LYS A 143 -12.48 -9.93 23.98
CA LYS A 143 -13.10 -11.25 23.90
C LYS A 143 -12.53 -12.22 24.94
N ARG A 144 -11.22 -12.21 25.14
CA ARG A 144 -10.55 -13.07 26.14
C ARG A 144 -10.94 -12.70 27.56
N SER A 145 -10.95 -11.42 27.90
CA SER A 145 -11.37 -10.93 29.21
C SER A 145 -12.83 -11.30 29.51
N ARG A 146 -13.72 -11.18 28.51
CA ARG A 146 -15.13 -11.57 28.67
C ARG A 146 -15.29 -13.06 28.98
N LEU A 147 -14.60 -13.92 28.22
CA LEU A 147 -14.65 -15.37 28.43
C LEU A 147 -14.12 -15.78 29.82
N LEU A 148 -13.07 -15.12 30.32
CA LEU A 148 -12.55 -15.36 31.67
C LEU A 148 -13.55 -15.00 32.76
N LEU A 149 -14.23 -13.84 32.62
CA LEU A 149 -15.28 -13.41 33.55
C LEU A 149 -16.48 -14.35 33.54
N GLU A 150 -16.88 -14.84 32.37
CA GLU A 150 -17.95 -15.84 32.24
C GLU A 150 -17.58 -17.17 32.90
N SER A 151 -16.34 -17.66 32.71
CA SER A 151 -15.88 -18.91 33.36
C SER A 151 -15.66 -18.80 34.88
N SER A 152 -15.47 -17.58 35.40
CA SER A 152 -15.21 -17.36 36.84
C SER A 152 -16.48 -17.42 37.70
N ARG A 153 -17.68 -17.37 37.11
CA ARG A 153 -18.95 -17.45 37.86
C ARG A 153 -19.29 -18.86 38.35
N ASP A 154 -18.62 -19.91 37.87
CA ASP A 154 -18.84 -21.29 38.30
C ASP A 154 -17.95 -21.72 39.49
N ALA A 155 -17.12 -20.85 40.05
CA ALA A 155 -16.18 -21.19 41.13
C ALA A 155 -16.25 -20.24 42.33
N VAL A 156 -17.41 -20.19 43.01
CA VAL A 156 -17.49 -19.72 44.40
C VAL A 156 -18.39 -20.68 45.18
N ALA A 157 -17.82 -21.81 45.63
CA ALA A 157 -18.47 -22.65 46.63
C ALA A 157 -18.24 -22.01 48.02
N TYR A 158 -19.31 -21.58 48.67
CA TYR A 158 -19.29 -21.03 50.01
C TYR A 158 -19.09 -22.17 51.01
N MET A 159 -17.90 -22.29 51.61
CA MET A 159 -17.67 -23.21 52.72
C MET A 159 -17.93 -22.47 54.03
N HIS A 160 -19.06 -22.79 54.66
CA HIS A 160 -19.40 -22.37 56.01
C HIS A 160 -18.88 -23.46 56.97
N GLU A 161 -17.79 -23.18 57.69
CA GLU A 161 -17.39 -24.00 58.85
C GLU A 161 -18.27 -23.61 60.04
N GLY A 162 -18.88 -24.64 60.65
CA GLY A 162 -19.60 -24.56 61.92
C GLY A 162 -18.72 -24.89 63.12
#